data_AF-A0A6G0VLA9-F1
#
_entry.id   AF-A0A6G0VLA9-F1
#
_cell.length_a   1.000
_cell.length_b   1.000
_cell.length_c   1.000
_cell.angle_alpha   90.00
_cell.angle_beta   90.00
_cell.angle_gamma   90.00
#
_symmetry.space_group_name_H-M   'P 1'
#
loop_
_entity.id
_entity.type
_entity.pdbx_description
1 polymer ?
#
loop_
_entity_poly.entity_id
_entity_poly.type
_entity_poly.pdbx_seq_one_letter_code
_entity_poly.pdbx_strand_id
1 'polypeptide(L)'
;DCEPPIIPRGNSLRALKARKLASERRHEDTLTALALMQKEEDFFNVLHDIRCNPFFLHYYLSEQIHIYRQYCRSFKYPKLIIDATDSAVKPFKKLNSEKTKTIFLYEGIQTGISNWLLNWLNSDVPVPKQTVCDQSLALLSAIVKCFTQYSSLQGYIRACASLLNGDFTSQSYWVPRCFVRIDIAHFIKTITKWIPLKSVV
;
A
#
# COMPACT_ATOMS: atom_id res chain seq x y z
N ASP A 1 33.23 27.69 -1.14
CA ASP A 1 32.50 28.63 -2.02
C ASP A 1 31.17 29.02 -1.41
N CYS A 2 31.01 30.30 -1.06
CA CYS A 2 29.73 30.84 -0.60
C CYS A 2 28.86 31.09 -1.84
N GLU A 3 27.70 30.44 -1.90
CA GLU A 3 26.68 30.77 -2.92
C GLU A 3 26.39 32.29 -2.89
N PRO A 4 26.31 32.96 -4.06
CA PRO A 4 26.08 34.39 -4.13
C PRO A 4 24.75 34.77 -3.48
N PRO A 5 24.69 35.89 -2.72
CA PRO A 5 23.54 36.27 -1.89
C PRO A 5 22.25 36.56 -2.68
N ILE A 6 22.35 36.70 -4.00
CA ILE A 6 21.21 36.91 -4.92
C ILE A 6 20.43 35.61 -5.16
N ILE A 7 21.06 34.44 -5.03
CA ILE A 7 20.39 33.17 -5.27
C ILE A 7 19.77 32.69 -3.94
N PRO A 8 18.44 32.55 -3.84
CA PRO A 8 17.82 32.08 -2.63
C PRO A 8 18.29 30.67 -2.30
N ARG A 9 18.85 30.49 -1.09
CA ARG A 9 19.32 29.20 -0.59
C ARG A 9 18.19 28.16 -0.63
N GLY A 10 18.53 26.89 -0.84
CA GLY A 10 17.55 25.79 -0.88
C GLY A 10 16.65 25.71 0.37
N ASN A 11 17.16 26.08 1.56
CA ASN A 11 16.35 26.19 2.77
C ASN A 11 15.28 27.30 2.70
N SER A 12 15.63 28.47 2.16
CA SER A 12 14.71 29.59 1.98
C SER A 12 13.60 29.23 0.99
N LEU A 13 13.95 28.55 -0.11
CA LEU A 13 12.97 28.04 -1.08
C LEU A 13 12.03 26.99 -0.47
N ARG A 14 12.56 26.04 0.33
CA ARG A 14 11.74 25.06 1.06
C ARG A 14 10.79 25.73 2.05
N ALA A 15 11.27 26.71 2.81
CA ALA A 15 10.45 27.45 3.75
C ALA A 15 9.35 28.27 3.05
N LEU A 16 9.68 28.92 1.93
CA LEU A 16 8.71 29.68 1.14
C LEU A 16 7.65 28.76 0.50
N LYS A 17 8.06 27.63 -0.06
CA LYS A 17 7.13 26.58 -0.54
C LYS A 17 6.23 26.06 0.57
N ALA A 18 6.79 25.77 1.75
CA ALA A 18 6.00 25.30 2.89
C ALA A 18 4.97 26.33 3.36
N ARG A 19 5.34 27.62 3.42
CA ARG A 19 4.42 28.72 3.77
C ARG A 19 3.32 28.89 2.74
N LYS A 20 3.67 28.84 1.45
CA LYS A 20 2.69 28.93 0.36
C LYS A 20 1.68 27.78 0.43
N LEU A 21 2.17 26.55 0.59
CA LEU A 21 1.32 25.37 0.79
C LEU A 21 0.45 25.49 2.05
N ALA A 22 0.99 26.02 3.15
CA ALA A 22 0.23 26.22 4.38
C ALA A 22 -0.89 27.27 4.20
N SER A 23 -0.64 28.34 3.44
CA SER A 23 -1.64 29.37 3.14
C SER A 23 -2.81 28.87 2.28
N GLU A 24 -2.62 27.77 1.55
CA GLU A 24 -3.64 27.16 0.69
C GLU A 24 -4.45 26.06 1.40
N ARG A 25 -4.09 25.72 2.65
CA ARG A 25 -4.84 24.72 3.42
C ARG A 25 -6.16 25.30 3.90
N ARG A 26 -7.21 24.47 3.88
CA ARG A 26 -8.53 24.83 4.45
C ARG A 26 -8.49 24.96 5.97
N HIS A 27 -7.53 24.30 6.62
CA HIS A 27 -7.32 24.38 8.06
C HIS A 27 -5.87 23.99 8.41
N GLU A 28 -5.35 24.48 9.54
CA GLU A 28 -3.99 24.16 10.00
C GLU A 28 -3.86 22.67 10.37
N ASP A 29 -4.83 22.17 11.16
CA ASP A 29 -4.98 20.75 11.41
C ASP A 29 -5.47 20.01 10.16
N THR A 30 -4.73 18.96 9.79
CA THR A 30 -4.93 18.21 8.53
C THR A 30 -6.20 17.36 8.56
N LEU A 31 -6.55 16.77 9.71
CA LEU A 31 -7.77 15.97 9.83
C LEU A 31 -9.02 16.84 9.70
N THR A 32 -9.00 18.00 10.35
CA THR A 32 -10.05 19.01 10.22
C THR A 32 -10.15 19.52 8.77
N ALA A 33 -9.02 19.77 8.11
CA ALA A 33 -9.01 20.15 6.69
C ALA A 33 -9.67 19.07 5.80
N LEU A 34 -9.33 17.79 6.00
CA LEU A 34 -9.94 16.68 5.25
C LEU A 34 -11.45 16.55 5.51
N ALA A 35 -11.88 16.73 6.76
CA ALA A 35 -13.30 16.69 7.13
C ALA A 35 -14.09 17.86 6.53
N LEU A 36 -13.47 19.04 6.37
CA LEU A 36 -14.06 20.17 5.64
C LEU A 36 -14.15 19.86 4.15
N MET A 37 -13.04 19.40 3.54
CA MET A 37 -12.98 19.05 2.13
C MET A 37 -14.03 17.99 1.75
N GLN A 38 -14.28 16.99 2.59
CA GLN A 38 -15.30 15.97 2.32
C GLN A 38 -16.71 16.54 2.11
N LYS A 39 -17.01 17.72 2.67
CA LYS A 39 -18.30 18.39 2.53
C LYS A 39 -18.39 19.31 1.31
N GLU A 40 -17.29 19.51 0.60
CA GLU A 40 -17.24 20.38 -0.58
C GLU A 40 -17.53 19.57 -1.85
N GLU A 41 -18.25 20.19 -2.80
CA GLU A 41 -18.65 19.53 -4.05
C GLU A 41 -17.45 19.05 -4.88
N ASP A 42 -16.35 19.81 -4.86
CA ASP A 42 -15.11 19.49 -5.58
C ASP A 42 -14.49 18.15 -5.18
N PHE A 43 -14.72 17.69 -3.95
CA PHE A 43 -14.10 16.49 -3.40
C PHE A 43 -15.07 15.34 -3.14
N PHE A 44 -16.37 15.55 -3.38
CA PHE A 44 -17.41 14.55 -3.14
C PHE A 44 -17.13 13.22 -3.87
N ASN A 45 -16.62 13.30 -5.11
CA ASN A 45 -16.28 12.13 -5.93
C ASN A 45 -14.83 11.66 -5.76
N VAL A 46 -14.08 12.27 -4.84
CA VAL A 46 -12.65 11.98 -4.61
C VAL A 46 -12.43 11.34 -3.24
N LEU A 47 -13.08 11.86 -2.20
CA LEU A 47 -12.93 11.40 -0.82
C LEU A 47 -14.13 10.51 -0.44
N HIS A 48 -13.92 9.20 -0.44
CA HIS A 48 -15.01 8.22 -0.33
C HIS A 48 -15.29 7.77 1.10
N ASP A 49 -14.25 7.56 1.91
CA ASP A 49 -14.40 7.13 3.31
C ASP A 49 -13.27 7.73 4.16
N ILE A 50 -13.63 8.32 5.30
CA ILE A 50 -12.71 8.92 6.27
C ILE A 50 -13.13 8.44 7.64
N ARG A 51 -12.22 7.82 8.39
CA ARG A 51 -12.43 7.53 9.81
C ARG A 51 -11.28 8.04 10.65
N CYS A 52 -11.59 8.41 11.89
CA CYS A 52 -10.62 8.95 12.83
C CYS A 52 -10.05 7.88 13.78
N ASN A 53 -10.80 6.80 14.07
CA ASN A 53 -10.36 5.76 15.00
C ASN A 53 -10.87 4.35 14.60
N PRO A 54 -10.00 3.46 14.08
CA PRO A 54 -8.63 3.76 13.63
C PRO A 54 -8.66 4.79 12.47
N PHE A 55 -7.59 5.58 12.34
CA PHE A 55 -7.52 6.56 11.24
C PHE A 55 -7.33 5.85 9.89
N PHE A 56 -8.18 6.18 8.92
CA PHE A 56 -7.95 5.84 7.52
C PHE A 56 -8.65 6.83 6.58
N LEU A 57 -8.14 6.92 5.35
CA LEU A 57 -8.68 7.74 4.29
C LEU A 57 -8.66 6.94 2.98
N HIS A 58 -9.84 6.69 2.40
CA HIS A 58 -9.97 6.11 1.07
C HIS A 58 -10.29 7.21 0.07
N TYR A 59 -9.40 7.40 -0.90
CA TYR A 59 -9.56 8.41 -1.94
C TYR A 59 -9.09 7.88 -3.28
N TYR A 60 -9.81 8.28 -4.33
CA TYR A 60 -9.46 8.03 -5.72
C TYR A 60 -10.39 8.85 -6.62
N LEU A 61 -9.93 9.14 -7.83
CA LEU A 61 -10.75 9.75 -8.88
C LEU A 61 -11.57 8.70 -9.61
N SER A 62 -12.78 9.05 -10.05
CA SER A 62 -13.61 8.14 -10.84
C SER A 62 -12.97 7.75 -12.17
N GLU A 63 -12.16 8.65 -12.74
CA GLU A 63 -11.34 8.42 -13.92
C GLU A 63 -10.30 7.32 -13.69
N GLN A 64 -9.69 7.25 -12.49
CA GLN A 64 -8.74 6.19 -12.17
C GLN A 64 -9.41 4.80 -12.16
N ILE A 65 -10.63 4.72 -11.62
CA ILE A 65 -11.45 3.50 -11.65
C ILE A 65 -11.80 3.13 -13.10
N HIS A 66 -12.22 4.11 -13.91
CA HIS A 66 -12.55 3.88 -15.31
C HIS A 66 -11.34 3.38 -16.12
N ILE A 67 -10.19 4.03 -15.97
CA ILE A 67 -8.92 3.64 -16.61
C ILE A 67 -8.56 2.21 -16.22
N TYR A 68 -8.66 1.86 -14.93
CA TYR A 68 -8.36 0.50 -14.49
C TYR A 68 -9.31 -0.54 -15.09
N ARG A 69 -10.61 -0.25 -15.16
CA ARG A 69 -11.60 -1.14 -15.83
C ARG A 69 -11.24 -1.36 -17.31
N GLN A 70 -10.90 -0.29 -18.02
CA GLN A 70 -10.49 -0.37 -19.43
C GLN A 70 -9.20 -1.17 -19.59
N TYR A 71 -8.22 -0.96 -18.70
CA TYR A 71 -7.00 -1.75 -18.65
C TYR A 71 -7.30 -3.24 -18.48
N CYS A 72 -8.15 -3.62 -17.52
CA CYS A 72 -8.54 -5.01 -17.30
C CYS A 72 -9.27 -5.65 -18.49
N ARG A 73 -10.01 -4.87 -19.29
CA ARG A 73 -10.69 -5.36 -20.51
C ARG A 73 -9.72 -5.53 -21.69
N SER A 74 -8.72 -4.65 -21.77
CA SER A 74 -7.80 -4.59 -22.91
C SER A 74 -6.64 -5.58 -22.81
N PHE A 75 -6.28 -5.99 -21.60
CA PHE A 75 -5.15 -6.88 -21.35
C PHE A 75 -5.60 -8.24 -20.83
N LYS A 76 -5.05 -9.33 -21.40
CA LYS A 76 -5.38 -10.71 -20.99
C LYS A 76 -4.99 -11.02 -19.53
N TYR A 77 -3.90 -10.40 -19.05
CA TYR A 77 -3.37 -10.61 -17.71
C TYR A 77 -3.10 -9.26 -17.02
N PRO A 78 -4.14 -8.56 -16.56
CA PRO A 78 -3.98 -7.28 -15.88
C PRO A 78 -3.20 -7.47 -14.58
N LYS A 79 -2.25 -6.56 -14.37
CA LYS A 79 -1.36 -6.52 -13.21
C LYS A 79 -1.69 -5.31 -12.35
N LEU A 80 -1.82 -5.54 -11.05
CA LEU A 80 -1.90 -4.49 -10.03
C LEU A 80 -0.60 -4.42 -9.24
N ILE A 81 -0.09 -3.22 -8.97
CA ILE A 81 1.11 -3.02 -8.15
C ILE A 81 0.68 -2.25 -6.91
N ILE A 82 1.02 -2.76 -5.73
CA ILE A 82 0.67 -2.14 -4.46
C ILE A 82 1.96 -1.94 -3.65
N ASP A 83 2.30 -0.68 -3.45
CA ASP A 83 3.42 -0.25 -2.60
C ASP A 83 2.90 0.20 -1.24
N ALA A 84 3.60 -0.18 -0.18
CA ALA A 84 3.30 0.28 1.19
C ALA A 84 4.50 1.01 1.77
N THR A 85 4.39 2.33 1.84
CA THR A 85 5.46 3.19 2.39
C THR A 85 5.26 3.44 3.89
N ASP A 86 6.28 3.09 4.69
CA ASP A 86 6.29 3.22 6.16
C ASP A 86 6.63 4.65 6.66
N SER A 87 6.89 5.61 5.75
CA SER A 87 7.38 6.96 6.10
C SER A 87 6.35 7.82 6.85
N ALA A 88 5.09 7.39 6.93
CA ALA A 88 4.02 8.10 7.60
C ALA A 88 3.90 7.78 9.10
N VAL A 89 4.62 6.77 9.61
CA VAL A 89 4.52 6.36 11.02
C VAL A 89 5.52 7.12 11.88
N LYS A 90 5.01 7.94 12.82
CA LYS A 90 5.86 8.53 13.86
C LYS A 90 6.27 7.45 14.87
N PRO A 91 7.56 7.31 15.21
CA PRO A 91 7.96 6.43 16.30
C PRO A 91 7.39 6.96 17.61
N PHE A 92 6.68 6.11 18.36
CA PHE A 92 6.17 6.44 19.70
C PHE A 92 7.01 5.75 20.78
N LYS A 93 7.04 6.34 21.98
CA LYS A 93 7.68 5.74 23.15
C LYS A 93 6.61 5.07 24.01
N LYS A 94 6.84 3.80 24.38
CA LYS A 94 6.04 3.16 25.44
C LYS A 94 6.44 3.79 26.77
N LEU A 95 5.48 3.94 27.70
CA LEU A 95 5.77 4.38 29.07
C LEU A 95 6.92 3.50 29.62
N ASN A 96 8.04 4.12 30.01
CA ASN A 96 9.27 3.48 30.52
C ASN A 96 10.17 2.75 29.51
N SER A 97 10.09 3.02 28.20
CA SER A 97 11.05 2.49 27.20
C SER A 97 11.61 3.57 26.28
N GLU A 98 12.90 3.49 25.94
CA GLU A 98 13.61 4.55 25.22
C GLU A 98 13.16 4.76 23.77
N LYS A 99 12.58 3.75 23.12
CA LYS A 99 11.94 3.79 21.79
C LYS A 99 11.51 2.36 21.43
N THR A 100 10.23 2.15 21.13
CA THR A 100 9.82 0.90 20.46
C THR A 100 10.01 1.07 18.96
N LYS A 101 10.85 0.23 18.33
CA LYS A 101 10.78 0.04 16.88
C LYS A 101 9.38 -0.52 16.59
N THR A 102 8.63 0.21 15.75
CA THR A 102 7.31 -0.08 15.19
C THR A 102 6.66 -1.35 15.75
N ILE A 103 5.75 -1.19 16.72
CA ILE A 103 4.91 -2.29 17.17
C ILE A 103 4.10 -2.78 15.96
N PHE A 104 4.43 -3.97 15.47
CA PHE A 104 3.70 -4.64 14.40
C PHE A 104 2.32 -5.04 14.94
N LEU A 105 1.36 -4.11 14.89
CA LEU A 105 -0.06 -4.41 15.10
C LEU A 105 -0.61 -5.12 13.85
N TYR A 106 -0.02 -6.28 13.58
CA TYR A 106 -0.08 -6.98 12.30
C TYR A 106 -1.51 -7.32 11.89
N GLU A 107 -2.33 -7.78 12.83
CA GLU A 107 -3.71 -8.20 12.58
C GLU A 107 -4.64 -7.01 12.30
N GLY A 108 -4.47 -5.90 13.03
CA GLY A 108 -5.21 -4.66 12.79
C GLY A 108 -4.85 -4.04 11.45
N ILE A 109 -3.56 -4.01 11.10
CA ILE A 109 -3.07 -3.52 9.81
C ILE A 109 -3.58 -4.40 8.68
N GLN A 110 -3.50 -5.73 8.81
CA GLN A 110 -4.03 -6.66 7.81
C GLN A 110 -5.52 -6.43 7.58
N THR A 111 -6.31 -6.25 8.65
CA THR A 111 -7.75 -6.00 8.56
C THR A 111 -8.04 -4.67 7.85
N GLY A 112 -7.29 -3.61 8.19
CA GLY A 112 -7.38 -2.31 7.51
C GLY A 112 -7.08 -2.40 6.02
N ILE A 113 -5.99 -3.05 5.64
CA ILE A 113 -5.61 -3.25 4.22
C ILE A 113 -6.67 -4.10 3.50
N SER A 114 -7.17 -5.16 4.14
CA SER A 114 -8.20 -6.02 3.53
C SER A 114 -9.50 -5.24 3.27
N ASN A 115 -9.93 -4.41 4.21
CA ASN A 115 -11.09 -3.53 4.05
C ASN A 115 -10.86 -2.51 2.92
N TRP A 116 -9.66 -1.95 2.82
CA TRP A 116 -9.29 -1.05 1.73
C TRP A 116 -9.40 -1.73 0.36
N LEU A 117 -8.81 -2.92 0.21
CA LEU A 117 -8.90 -3.68 -1.03
C LEU A 117 -10.33 -4.11 -1.36
N LEU A 118 -11.13 -4.48 -0.36
CA LEU A 118 -12.52 -4.86 -0.56
C LEU A 118 -13.38 -3.67 -0.98
N ASN A 119 -13.20 -2.50 -0.35
CA ASN A 119 -13.90 -1.27 -0.75
C ASN A 119 -13.53 -0.87 -2.19
N TRP A 120 -12.28 -1.06 -2.58
CA TRP A 120 -11.87 -0.87 -3.97
C TRP A 120 -12.57 -1.86 -4.92
N LEU A 121 -12.66 -3.15 -4.57
CA LEU A 121 -13.45 -4.13 -5.34
C LEU A 121 -14.94 -3.79 -5.42
N ASN A 122 -15.52 -3.27 -4.33
CA ASN A 122 -16.91 -2.79 -4.28
C ASN A 122 -17.15 -1.58 -5.19
N SER A 123 -16.09 -0.95 -5.70
CA SER A 123 -16.16 0.07 -6.74
C SER A 123 -16.29 -0.54 -8.14
N ASP A 124 -16.80 -1.77 -8.25
CA ASP A 124 -17.04 -2.52 -9.50
C ASP A 124 -15.81 -2.57 -10.43
N VAL A 125 -14.66 -2.94 -9.85
CA VAL A 125 -13.42 -3.14 -10.61
C VAL A 125 -13.12 -4.62 -10.77
N PRO A 126 -12.62 -5.08 -11.94
CA PRO A 126 -12.21 -6.47 -12.11
C PRO A 126 -11.05 -6.83 -11.17
N VAL A 127 -11.14 -8.01 -10.55
CA VAL A 127 -10.03 -8.58 -9.78
C VAL A 127 -8.81 -8.75 -10.68
N PRO A 128 -7.61 -8.29 -10.27
CA PRO A 128 -6.40 -8.44 -11.07
C PRO A 128 -6.05 -9.91 -11.26
N LYS A 129 -5.38 -10.25 -12.37
CA LYS A 129 -4.84 -11.60 -12.60
C LYS A 129 -3.48 -11.79 -11.95
N GLN A 130 -2.77 -10.70 -11.70
CA GLN A 130 -1.52 -10.69 -10.98
C GLN A 130 -1.43 -9.45 -10.09
N THR A 131 -0.95 -9.62 -8.87
CA THR A 131 -0.60 -8.50 -7.99
C THR A 131 0.87 -8.56 -7.64
N VAL A 132 1.55 -7.42 -7.64
CA VAL A 132 2.93 -7.26 -7.18
C VAL A 132 2.92 -6.36 -5.95
N CYS A 133 3.57 -6.78 -4.88
CA CYS A 133 3.66 -5.96 -3.67
C CYS A 133 4.97 -6.18 -2.92
N ASP A 134 5.22 -5.35 -1.93
CA ASP A 134 6.37 -5.51 -1.03
C ASP A 134 6.28 -6.81 -0.23
N GLN A 135 7.41 -7.23 0.36
CA GLN A 135 7.48 -8.39 1.25
C GLN A 135 6.86 -8.12 2.65
N SER A 136 5.75 -7.37 2.70
CA SER A 136 4.96 -7.17 3.91
C SER A 136 3.99 -8.33 4.08
N LEU A 137 4.12 -9.08 5.17
CA LEU A 137 3.25 -10.22 5.44
C LEU A 137 1.77 -9.77 5.51
N ALA A 138 1.48 -8.56 6.02
CA ALA A 138 0.11 -8.05 6.20
C ALA A 138 -0.51 -7.74 4.83
N LEU A 139 0.29 -7.14 3.95
CA LEU A 139 -0.08 -6.84 2.57
C LEU A 139 -0.30 -8.12 1.77
N LEU A 140 0.64 -9.06 1.83
CA LEU A 140 0.51 -10.38 1.19
C LEU A 140 -0.74 -11.12 1.67
N SER A 141 -1.00 -11.11 2.97
CA SER A 141 -2.15 -11.80 3.56
C SER A 141 -3.48 -11.14 3.19
N ALA A 142 -3.53 -9.80 3.12
CA ALA A 142 -4.71 -9.07 2.68
C ALA A 142 -4.99 -9.30 1.19
N ILE A 143 -3.96 -9.21 0.33
CA ILE A 143 -4.06 -9.47 -1.11
C ILE A 143 -4.57 -10.89 -1.38
N VAL A 144 -4.01 -11.90 -0.68
CA VAL A 144 -4.46 -13.28 -0.85
C VAL A 144 -5.94 -13.43 -0.49
N LYS A 145 -6.36 -12.88 0.64
CA LYS A 145 -7.76 -12.93 1.08
C LYS A 145 -8.72 -12.21 0.13
N CYS A 146 -8.30 -11.09 -0.45
CA CYS A 146 -9.18 -10.25 -1.28
C CYS A 146 -9.22 -10.67 -2.76
N PHE A 147 -8.09 -11.11 -3.33
CA PHE A 147 -7.97 -11.32 -4.78
C PHE A 147 -7.86 -12.79 -5.20
N THR A 148 -7.76 -13.72 -4.24
CA THR A 148 -7.68 -15.16 -4.54
C THR A 148 -8.83 -15.92 -3.90
N GLN A 149 -8.92 -17.21 -4.20
CA GLN A 149 -9.86 -18.13 -3.56
C GLN A 149 -9.40 -18.65 -2.18
N TYR A 150 -8.21 -18.26 -1.72
CA TYR A 150 -7.62 -18.80 -0.48
C TYR A 150 -7.90 -17.89 0.71
N SER A 151 -8.31 -18.50 1.82
CA SER A 151 -8.57 -17.79 3.09
C SER A 151 -7.30 -17.42 3.86
N SER A 152 -6.15 -18.00 3.50
CA SER A 152 -4.88 -17.77 4.17
C SER A 152 -3.70 -17.73 3.19
N LEU A 153 -2.70 -16.93 3.52
CA LEU A 153 -1.43 -16.87 2.79
C LEU A 153 -0.74 -18.24 2.75
N GLN A 154 -0.78 -19.00 3.85
CA GLN A 154 -0.21 -20.34 3.90
C GLN A 154 -0.91 -21.30 2.94
N GLY A 155 -2.25 -21.26 2.86
CA GLY A 155 -3.01 -22.06 1.90
C GLY A 155 -2.65 -21.73 0.45
N TYR A 156 -2.53 -20.43 0.14
CA TYR A 156 -2.09 -19.95 -1.17
C TYR A 156 -0.68 -20.45 -1.52
N ILE A 157 0.29 -20.33 -0.60
CA ILE A 157 1.68 -20.77 -0.82
C ILE A 157 1.74 -22.28 -1.05
N ARG A 158 1.04 -23.08 -0.25
CA ARG A 158 0.99 -24.55 -0.41
C ARG A 158 0.44 -24.92 -1.79
N ALA A 159 -0.65 -24.28 -2.21
CA ALA A 159 -1.22 -24.54 -3.52
C ALA A 159 -0.27 -24.16 -4.67
N CYS A 160 0.43 -23.03 -4.56
CA CYS A 160 1.46 -22.64 -5.54
C CYS A 160 2.61 -23.65 -5.58
N ALA A 161 3.04 -24.17 -4.42
CA ALA A 161 4.09 -25.18 -4.34
C ALA A 161 3.67 -26.50 -5.00
N SER A 162 2.44 -26.97 -4.75
CA SER A 162 1.89 -28.16 -5.41
C SER A 162 1.83 -28.01 -6.94
N LEU A 163 1.40 -26.83 -7.43
CA LEU A 163 1.37 -26.53 -8.86
C LEU A 163 2.76 -26.60 -9.51
N LEU A 164 3.79 -26.09 -8.82
CA LEU A 164 5.18 -26.14 -9.32
C LEU A 164 5.75 -27.56 -9.33
N ASN A 165 5.35 -28.40 -8.38
CA ASN A 165 5.79 -29.79 -8.28
C ASN A 165 5.03 -30.75 -9.20
N GLY A 166 4.07 -30.24 -10.00
CA GLY A 166 3.23 -31.08 -10.87
C GLY A 166 2.25 -31.96 -10.10
N ASP A 167 2.01 -31.67 -8.82
CA ASP A 167 1.11 -32.43 -7.96
C ASP A 167 -0.33 -31.94 -8.15
N PHE A 168 -0.98 -32.44 -9.20
CA PHE A 168 -2.38 -32.20 -9.52
C PHE A 168 -3.33 -33.23 -8.86
N THR A 169 -2.82 -34.04 -7.93
CA THR A 169 -3.46 -35.31 -7.50
C THR A 169 -4.74 -35.15 -6.70
N SER A 170 -5.13 -33.94 -6.33
CA SER A 170 -6.37 -33.68 -5.60
C SER A 170 -7.16 -32.58 -6.29
N GLN A 171 -8.45 -32.81 -6.55
CA GLN A 171 -9.44 -31.84 -7.06
C GLN A 171 -9.64 -30.60 -6.13
N SER A 172 -8.76 -30.42 -5.14
CA SER A 172 -8.85 -29.48 -4.03
C SER A 172 -8.04 -28.19 -4.23
N TYR A 173 -7.02 -28.19 -5.10
CA TYR A 173 -6.14 -27.03 -5.30
C TYR A 173 -6.32 -26.42 -6.71
N TRP A 174 -7.06 -25.32 -6.75
CA TRP A 174 -7.40 -24.60 -7.97
C TRP A 174 -6.30 -23.61 -8.34
N VAL A 175 -6.01 -23.41 -9.63
CA VAL A 175 -5.11 -22.34 -10.07
C VAL A 175 -5.54 -21.00 -9.44
N PRO A 176 -4.64 -20.23 -8.80
CA PRO A 176 -5.01 -18.96 -8.18
C PRO A 176 -5.72 -18.03 -9.16
N ARG A 177 -6.86 -17.45 -8.75
CA ARG A 177 -7.58 -16.43 -9.54
C ARG A 177 -6.73 -15.18 -9.80
N CYS A 178 -5.84 -14.89 -8.85
CA CYS A 178 -4.79 -13.87 -8.92
C CYS A 178 -3.47 -14.46 -8.42
N PHE A 179 -2.39 -14.26 -9.18
CA PHE A 179 -1.04 -14.59 -8.73
C PHE A 179 -0.41 -13.43 -7.98
N VAL A 180 0.05 -13.68 -6.75
CA VAL A 180 0.76 -12.71 -5.92
C VAL A 180 2.27 -12.87 -6.11
N ARG A 181 2.94 -11.78 -6.45
CA ARG A 181 4.40 -11.68 -6.62
C ARG A 181 4.98 -10.65 -5.66
N ILE A 182 6.24 -10.88 -5.28
CA ILE A 182 7.01 -9.93 -4.47
C ILE A 182 7.72 -8.95 -5.41
N ASP A 183 7.77 -7.69 -5.02
CA ASP A 183 8.57 -6.67 -5.68
C ASP A 183 10.06 -7.06 -5.71
N ILE A 184 10.67 -6.94 -6.89
CA ILE A 184 12.04 -7.42 -7.14
C ILE A 184 13.05 -6.61 -6.31
N ALA A 185 12.87 -5.30 -6.20
CA ALA A 185 13.81 -4.47 -5.45
C ALA A 185 13.80 -4.85 -3.96
N HIS A 186 12.61 -5.06 -3.40
CA HIS A 186 12.46 -5.56 -2.03
C HIS A 186 13.06 -6.96 -1.85
N PHE A 187 12.82 -7.86 -2.81
CA PHE A 187 13.39 -9.21 -2.78
C PHE A 187 14.93 -9.19 -2.81
N ILE A 188 15.54 -8.42 -3.73
CA ILE A 188 16.99 -8.25 -3.81
C ILE A 188 17.55 -7.65 -2.52
N LYS A 189 16.90 -6.62 -1.96
CA LYS A 189 17.27 -6.03 -0.67
C LYS A 189 17.20 -7.02 0.49
N THR A 190 16.33 -8.02 0.42
CA THR A 190 16.29 -9.11 1.40
C THR A 190 17.45 -10.08 1.19
N ILE A 191 17.73 -10.48 -0.05
CA ILE A 191 18.84 -11.38 -0.38
C ILE A 191 20.19 -10.79 0.05
N THR A 192 20.44 -9.51 -0.21
CA THR A 192 21.70 -8.85 0.19
C THR A 192 21.94 -8.84 1.71
N LYS A 193 20.90 -9.12 2.52
CA LYS A 193 21.03 -9.23 3.97
C LYS A 193 21.46 -10.61 4.45
N TRP A 194 21.44 -11.63 3.59
CA TRP A 194 21.74 -13.02 3.94
C TRP A 194 23.20 -13.18 4.38
N ILE A 195 23.41 -13.91 5.47
CA ILE A 195 24.73 -14.09 6.10
C ILE A 195 25.78 -14.63 5.11
N PRO A 196 25.50 -15.66 4.29
CA PRO A 196 26.47 -16.20 3.34
C PRO A 196 26.95 -15.20 2.28
N LEU A 197 26.18 -14.12 2.01
CA LEU A 197 26.56 -13.08 1.06
C LEU A 197 27.25 -11.88 1.74
N LYS A 198 27.17 -11.78 3.06
CA LYS A 198 27.87 -10.78 3.87
C LYS A 198 29.26 -11.23 4.31
N SER A 199 29.48 -12.54 4.44
CA SER A 199 30.73 -13.13 4.90
C SER A 199 31.75 -13.41 3.78
N VAL A 200 31.52 -12.92 2.56
CA VAL A 200 32.42 -13.09 1.39
C VAL A 200 33.24 -11.82 1.15
N VAL A 201 33.39 -10.96 2.17
CA VAL A 201 34.29 -9.80 2.15
C VAL A 201 35.24 -9.87 3.32
#